data_AF-A0A7X1Z839-F1
#
_entry.id   AF-A0A7X1Z839-F1
#
_cell.length_a   1.000
_cell.length_b   1.000
_cell.length_c   1.000
_cell.angle_alpha   90.00
_cell.angle_beta   90.00
_cell.angle_gamma   90.00
#
_symmetry.space_group_name_H-M   'P 1'
#
loop_
_entity.id
_entity.type
_entity.pdbx_description
1 polymer ?
#
loop_
_entity_poly.entity_id
_entity_poly.type
_entity_poly.pdbx_seq_one_letter_code
_entity_poly.pdbx_strand_id
1 'polypeptide(L)'
;MKKITLFMNTEAFKYLVFGVLTTVVYYLFMSCSLVLLGTISGRASLSEGIGQIISIIFAFYTNKKWVFEHKSTHVWFDFFNFAAGRLIFMGLAILLKWWFGDVHPEFLMRIFHLNFNQTMLLFSLMIQVLNIILNYFYSKFLVFRKKK
;
A
#
# COMPACT_ATOMS: atom_id res chain seq x y z
N MET A 1 -3.93 -17.35 -25.36
CA MET A 1 -4.03 -15.86 -25.33
C MET A 1 -5.35 -15.36 -24.72
N LYS A 2 -6.54 -15.89 -25.07
CA LYS A 2 -7.85 -15.45 -24.49
C LYS A 2 -7.96 -15.49 -22.94
N LYS A 3 -7.30 -16.43 -22.25
CA LYS A 3 -7.34 -16.50 -20.78
C LYS A 3 -6.57 -15.37 -20.09
N ILE A 4 -5.50 -14.86 -20.69
CA ILE A 4 -4.67 -13.79 -20.13
C ILE A 4 -5.41 -12.45 -20.22
N THR A 5 -6.05 -12.16 -21.36
CA THR A 5 -6.90 -10.97 -21.52
C THR A 5 -8.13 -10.99 -20.61
N LEU A 6 -8.68 -12.17 -20.30
CA LEU A 6 -9.77 -12.29 -19.33
C LEU A 6 -9.31 -11.95 -17.91
N PHE A 7 -8.10 -12.38 -17.52
CA PHE A 7 -7.51 -12.07 -16.22
C PHE A 7 -7.15 -10.58 -16.09
N MET A 8 -6.65 -9.96 -17.16
CA MET A 8 -6.33 -8.52 -17.20
C MET A 8 -7.57 -7.62 -17.01
N ASN A 9 -8.76 -8.11 -17.32
CA ASN A 9 -10.01 -7.37 -17.07
C ASN A 9 -10.57 -7.54 -15.66
N THR A 10 -9.94 -8.36 -14.81
CA THR A 10 -10.42 -8.55 -13.44
C THR A 10 -10.14 -7.31 -12.57
N GLU A 11 -11.06 -7.04 -11.64
CA GLU A 11 -10.91 -5.98 -10.63
C GLU A 11 -9.58 -6.12 -9.86
N ALA A 12 -9.17 -7.36 -9.57
CA ALA A 12 -7.92 -7.66 -8.87
C ALA A 12 -6.68 -7.23 -9.66
N PHE A 13 -6.64 -7.51 -10.96
CA PHE A 13 -5.52 -7.10 -11.81
C PHE A 13 -5.44 -5.57 -11.93
N LYS A 14 -6.57 -4.89 -12.19
CA LYS A 14 -6.61 -3.43 -12.23
C LYS A 14 -6.15 -2.84 -10.89
N TYR A 15 -6.61 -3.38 -9.76
CA TYR A 15 -6.18 -2.95 -8.43
C TYR A 15 -4.67 -3.10 -8.24
N LEU A 16 -4.09 -4.22 -8.67
CA LEU A 16 -2.65 -4.44 -8.56
C LEU A 16 -1.87 -3.44 -9.41
N VAL A 17 -2.29 -3.17 -10.65
CA VAL A 17 -1.68 -2.16 -11.53
C VAL A 17 -1.73 -0.77 -10.89
N PHE A 18 -2.89 -0.36 -10.39
CA PHE A 18 -3.02 0.93 -9.70
C PHE A 18 -2.27 0.96 -8.36
N GLY A 19 -2.12 -0.19 -7.70
CA GLY A 19 -1.28 -0.34 -6.51
C GLY A 19 0.19 -0.03 -6.82
N VAL A 20 0.75 -0.65 -7.86
CA VAL A 20 2.12 -0.37 -8.33
C VAL A 20 2.26 1.10 -8.76
N LEU A 21 1.29 1.63 -9.51
CA LEU A 21 1.30 3.04 -9.91
C LEU A 21 1.27 3.97 -8.69
N THR A 22 0.51 3.62 -7.65
CA THR A 22 0.49 4.38 -6.40
C THR A 22 1.86 4.41 -5.73
N THR A 23 2.58 3.28 -5.73
CA THR A 23 3.96 3.23 -5.21
C THR A 23 4.89 4.14 -6.00
N VAL A 24 4.75 4.20 -7.32
CA VAL A 24 5.51 5.15 -8.16
C VAL A 24 5.16 6.59 -7.79
N VAL A 25 3.87 6.93 -7.68
CA VAL A 25 3.41 8.27 -7.24
C VAL A 25 3.99 8.62 -5.86
N TYR A 26 3.95 7.68 -4.91
CA TYR A 26 4.53 7.87 -3.58
C TYR A 26 6.00 8.28 -3.66
N TYR A 27 6.84 7.51 -4.36
CA TYR A 27 8.27 7.80 -4.46
C TYR A 27 8.55 9.11 -5.20
N LEU A 28 7.81 9.41 -6.26
CA LEU A 28 7.96 10.66 -7.01
C LEU A 28 7.69 11.89 -6.11
N PHE A 29 6.56 11.89 -5.39
CA PHE A 29 6.20 13.02 -4.54
C PHE A 29 7.05 13.11 -3.27
N MET A 30 7.42 11.97 -2.69
CA MET A 30 8.37 11.94 -1.57
C MET A 30 9.72 12.54 -2.00
N SER A 31 10.31 12.08 -3.10
CA SER A 31 11.60 12.59 -3.57
C SER A 31 11.54 14.06 -3.98
N CYS A 32 10.48 14.49 -4.65
CA CYS A 32 10.28 15.89 -5.01
C CYS A 32 10.17 16.78 -3.76
N SER A 33 9.35 16.36 -2.79
CA SER A 33 9.18 17.06 -1.52
C SER A 33 10.49 17.14 -0.73
N LEU A 34 11.27 16.06 -0.70
CA LEU A 34 12.57 16.02 -0.04
C LEU A 34 13.55 17.05 -0.61
N VAL A 35 13.56 17.24 -1.93
CA VAL A 35 14.39 18.27 -2.61
C VAL A 35 13.88 19.67 -2.27
N LEU A 36 12.57 19.89 -2.29
CA LEU A 36 11.93 21.18 -2.00
C LEU A 36 12.12 21.63 -0.54
N LEU A 37 12.10 20.69 0.41
CA LEU A 37 12.28 20.96 1.84
C LEU A 37 13.72 21.35 2.22
N GLY A 38 14.68 21.28 1.30
CA GLY A 38 16.04 21.79 1.49
C GLY A 38 16.71 21.22 2.74
N THR A 39 17.18 22.07 3.66
CA THR A 39 17.91 21.70 4.89
C THR A 39 17.05 21.72 6.16
N ILE A 40 15.72 21.73 6.05
CA ILE A 40 14.83 21.75 7.21
C ILE A 40 15.01 20.49 8.07
N SER A 41 15.05 20.65 9.40
CA SER A 41 15.09 19.54 10.34
C SER A 41 13.82 18.69 10.21
N GLY A 42 13.97 17.36 10.11
CA GLY A 42 12.84 16.45 9.92
C GLY A 42 12.31 16.37 8.48
N ARG A 43 13.00 16.97 7.49
CA ARG A 43 12.61 16.90 6.06
C ARG A 43 12.29 15.50 5.53
N ALA A 44 13.01 14.48 6.01
CA ALA A 44 12.80 13.10 5.57
C ALA A 44 11.40 12.60 5.95
N SER A 45 11.07 12.68 7.25
CA SER A 45 9.75 12.28 7.77
C SER A 45 8.62 13.12 7.19
N LEU A 46 8.84 14.43 6.99
CA LEU A 46 7.86 15.31 6.34
C LEU A 46 7.63 14.92 4.88
N SER A 47 8.70 14.65 4.13
CA SER A 47 8.61 14.24 2.72
C SER A 47 7.91 12.90 2.54
N GLU A 48 8.15 11.94 3.45
CA GLU A 48 7.48 10.65 3.51
C GLU A 48 5.98 10.82 3.82
N GLY A 49 5.64 11.66 4.80
CA GLY A 49 4.25 11.98 5.13
C GLY A 49 3.48 12.59 3.96
N ILE A 50 4.10 13.55 3.26
CA ILE A 50 3.52 14.18 2.07
C ILE A 50 3.32 13.14 0.95
N GLY A 51 4.35 12.33 0.68
CA GLY A 51 4.27 11.24 -0.30
C GLY A 51 3.12 10.27 0.03
N GLN A 52 2.98 9.87 1.29
CA GLN A 52 1.91 8.99 1.74
C GLN A 52 0.53 9.59 1.48
N ILE A 53 0.29 10.83 1.92
CA ILE A 53 -1.01 11.50 1.77
C ILE A 53 -1.41 11.57 0.30
N ILE A 54 -0.51 12.02 -0.57
CA ILE A 54 -0.77 12.14 -2.01
C ILE A 54 -1.03 10.77 -2.63
N SER A 55 -0.27 9.74 -2.22
CA SER A 55 -0.45 8.39 -2.71
C SER A 55 -1.81 7.79 -2.31
N ILE A 56 -2.30 8.09 -1.10
CA ILE A 56 -3.60 7.60 -0.61
C ILE A 56 -4.73 8.26 -1.40
N ILE A 57 -4.65 9.58 -1.63
CA ILE A 57 -5.63 10.33 -2.43
C ILE A 57 -5.67 9.78 -3.86
N PHE A 58 -4.49 9.59 -4.46
CA PHE A 58 -4.38 9.02 -5.80
C PHE A 58 -5.00 7.61 -5.87
N ALA A 59 -4.61 6.71 -4.96
CA ALA A 59 -5.14 5.36 -4.91
C ALA A 59 -6.65 5.31 -4.72
N PHE A 60 -7.20 6.19 -3.88
CA PHE A 60 -8.64 6.26 -3.68
C PHE A 60 -9.34 6.68 -4.98
N TYR A 61 -8.86 7.75 -5.63
CA TYR A 61 -9.43 8.23 -6.88
C TYR A 61 -9.39 7.16 -7.96
N THR A 62 -8.24 6.51 -8.14
CA THR A 62 -8.06 5.50 -9.18
C THR A 62 -8.90 4.26 -8.92
N ASN A 63 -8.91 3.77 -7.67
CA ASN A 63 -9.65 2.57 -7.31
C ASN A 63 -11.17 2.78 -7.39
N LYS A 64 -11.66 3.93 -6.91
CA LYS A 64 -13.09 4.26 -6.99
C LYS A 64 -13.57 4.39 -8.43
N LYS A 65 -12.81 5.08 -9.29
CA LYS A 65 -13.21 5.40 -10.66
C LYS A 65 -13.01 4.24 -11.65
N TRP A 66 -11.84 3.58 -11.61
CA TRP A 66 -11.44 2.63 -12.65
C TRP A 66 -11.44 1.16 -12.22
N VAL A 67 -11.31 0.87 -10.92
CA VAL A 67 -11.23 -0.52 -10.43
C VAL A 67 -12.59 -1.05 -10.02
N PHE A 68 -13.31 -0.32 -9.17
CA PHE A 68 -14.57 -0.79 -8.59
C PHE A 68 -15.80 -0.18 -9.26
N GLU A 69 -15.62 0.83 -10.12
CA GLU A 69 -16.68 1.57 -10.83
C GLU A 69 -17.85 1.96 -9.90
N HIS A 70 -17.52 2.28 -8.64
CA HIS A 70 -18.49 2.39 -7.57
C HIS A 70 -19.12 3.78 -7.54
N LYS A 71 -20.41 3.86 -7.92
CA LYS A 71 -21.22 5.08 -7.81
C LYS A 71 -21.85 5.18 -6.42
N SER A 72 -21.07 5.65 -5.44
CA SER A 72 -21.58 6.01 -4.10
C SER A 72 -21.76 7.53 -3.99
N THR A 73 -22.89 7.92 -3.39
CA THR A 73 -23.24 9.30 -3.03
C THR A 73 -22.40 9.86 -1.87
N HIS A 74 -21.78 9.03 -1.03
CA HIS A 74 -21.01 9.46 0.15
C HIS A 74 -19.50 9.31 -0.03
N VAL A 75 -18.94 10.10 -0.96
CA VAL A 75 -17.52 10.03 -1.36
C VAL A 75 -16.55 10.21 -0.19
N TRP A 76 -16.84 11.14 0.73
CA TRP A 76 -15.97 11.43 1.87
C TRP A 76 -15.90 10.27 2.87
N PHE A 77 -17.03 9.60 3.13
CA PHE A 77 -17.06 8.43 4.02
C PHE A 77 -16.28 7.26 3.42
N ASP A 78 -16.42 7.02 2.11
CA ASP A 78 -15.62 6.01 1.40
C ASP A 78 -14.12 6.34 1.49
N PHE A 79 -13.74 7.61 1.35
CA PHE A 79 -12.36 8.07 1.43
C PHE A 79 -11.77 7.83 2.82
N PHE A 80 -12.46 8.25 3.88
CA PHE A 80 -11.96 8.05 5.25
C PHE A 80 -11.85 6.57 5.61
N ASN A 81 -12.80 5.72 5.20
CA ASN A 81 -12.68 4.28 5.40
C ASN A 81 -11.50 3.69 4.62
N PHE A 82 -11.31 4.09 3.36
CA PHE A 82 -10.17 3.64 2.56
C PHE A 82 -8.83 4.05 3.18
N ALA A 83 -8.72 5.32 3.59
CA ALA A 83 -7.52 5.85 4.24
C ALA A 83 -7.26 5.17 5.58
N ALA A 84 -8.30 4.96 6.41
CA ALA A 84 -8.19 4.25 7.68
C ALA A 84 -7.70 2.82 7.50
N GLY A 85 -8.27 2.08 6.54
CA GLY A 85 -7.78 0.74 6.19
C GLY A 85 -6.30 0.73 5.83
N ARG A 86 -5.87 1.67 4.97
CA ARG A 86 -4.45 1.80 4.60
C ARG A 86 -3.56 2.10 5.80
N LEU A 87 -3.95 3.02 6.67
CA LEU A 87 -3.18 3.37 7.85
C LEU A 87 -3.07 2.20 8.84
N ILE A 88 -4.15 1.43 9.01
CA ILE A 88 -4.15 0.24 9.86
C ILE A 88 -3.17 -0.81 9.32
N PHE A 89 -3.23 -1.13 8.02
CA PHE A 89 -2.33 -2.13 7.45
C PHE A 89 -0.88 -1.64 7.34
N MET A 90 -0.67 -0.33 7.17
CA MET A 90 0.65 0.29 7.28
C MET A 90 1.21 0.15 8.70
N GLY A 91 0.40 0.46 9.73
CA GLY A 91 0.78 0.25 11.12
C GLY A 91 1.09 -1.21 11.42
N LEU A 92 0.26 -2.13 10.94
CA LEU A 92 0.51 -3.57 11.07
C LEU A 92 1.82 -4.00 10.40
N ALA A 93 2.12 -3.48 9.20
CA ALA A 93 3.37 -3.77 8.51
C ALA A 93 4.59 -3.26 9.30
N ILE A 94 4.52 -2.06 9.87
CA ILE A 94 5.57 -1.50 10.73
C ILE A 94 5.76 -2.36 11.98
N LEU A 95 4.66 -2.72 12.67
CA LEU A 95 4.69 -3.54 13.87
C LEU A 95 5.31 -4.92 13.60
N LEU A 96 4.94 -5.57 12.49
CA LEU A 96 5.49 -6.86 12.11
C LEU A 96 6.98 -6.76 11.79
N LYS A 97 7.42 -5.73 11.06
CA LYS A 97 8.84 -5.50 10.76
C LYS A 97 9.66 -5.23 12.01
N TRP A 98 9.14 -4.41 12.93
CA TRP A 98 9.79 -4.15 14.20
C TRP A 98 9.91 -5.42 15.04
N TRP A 99 8.81 -6.18 15.19
CA TRP A 99 8.80 -7.41 15.98
C TRP A 99 9.76 -8.49 15.43
N PHE A 100 9.67 -8.77 14.13
CA PHE A 100 10.47 -9.82 13.50
C PHE A 100 11.87 -9.36 13.06
N GLY A 101 12.12 -8.06 12.96
CA GLY A 101 13.41 -7.51 12.54
C GLY A 101 14.27 -7.04 13.70
N ASP A 102 13.69 -6.27 14.62
CA ASP A 102 14.44 -5.65 15.72
C ASP A 102 14.37 -6.48 17.01
N VAL A 103 13.20 -7.04 17.34
CA VAL A 103 13.01 -7.78 18.61
C VAL A 103 13.42 -9.25 18.49
N HIS A 104 12.99 -9.94 17.42
CA HIS A 104 13.21 -11.38 17.24
C HIS A 104 13.68 -11.77 15.82
N PRO A 105 14.83 -11.25 15.34
CA PRO A 105 15.36 -11.61 14.02
C PRO A 105 15.73 -13.09 13.86
N GLU A 106 16.20 -13.70 14.94
CA GLU A 106 16.59 -15.12 15.00
C GLU A 106 15.48 -16.07 14.52
N PHE A 107 14.21 -15.73 14.78
CA PHE A 107 13.07 -16.56 14.39
C PHE A 107 12.96 -16.70 12.87
N LEU A 108 12.99 -15.58 12.15
CA LEU A 108 12.92 -15.60 10.69
C LEU A 108 14.21 -16.15 10.09
N MET A 109 15.37 -15.80 10.65
CA MET A 109 16.66 -16.29 10.15
C MET A 109 16.76 -17.82 10.25
N ARG A 110 16.25 -18.41 11.32
CA ARG A 110 16.20 -19.86 11.50
C ARG A 110 15.23 -20.54 10.53
N ILE A 111 14.10 -19.91 10.21
CA ILE A 111 13.10 -20.46 9.28
C ILE A 111 13.62 -20.41 7.84
N PHE A 112 14.23 -19.30 7.43
CA PHE A 112 14.66 -19.11 6.06
C PHE A 112 16.09 -19.61 5.79
N HIS A 113 16.88 -19.87 6.83
CA HIS A 113 18.29 -20.25 6.73
C HIS A 113 19.13 -19.25 5.92
N LEU A 114 18.83 -17.96 6.07
CA LEU A 114 19.48 -16.86 5.36
C LEU A 114 20.13 -15.87 6.33
N ASN A 115 21.07 -15.07 5.83
CA ASN A 115 21.68 -13.97 6.59
C ASN A 115 20.62 -12.92 6.97
N PHE A 116 20.88 -12.11 8.01
CA PHE A 116 19.96 -11.07 8.49
C PHE A 116 19.45 -10.16 7.36
N ASN A 117 20.36 -9.61 6.55
CA ASN A 117 19.99 -8.70 5.45
C ASN A 117 19.09 -9.37 4.40
N GLN A 118 19.40 -10.62 4.04
CA GLN A 118 18.61 -11.38 3.05
C GLN A 118 17.23 -11.73 3.61
N THR A 119 17.18 -12.14 4.88
CA THR A 119 15.94 -12.42 5.60
C THR A 119 15.04 -11.20 5.69
N MET A 120 15.59 -10.04 6.05
CA MET A 120 14.84 -8.79 6.14
C MET A 120 14.34 -8.27 4.79
N LEU A 121 15.13 -8.47 3.73
CA LEU A 121 14.71 -8.16 2.36
C LEU A 121 13.53 -9.05 1.95
N LEU A 122 13.66 -10.37 2.11
CA LEU A 122 12.60 -11.33 1.80
C LEU A 122 11.32 -11.03 2.59
N PHE A 123 11.46 -10.82 3.90
CA PHE A 123 10.34 -10.49 4.77
C PHE A 123 9.67 -9.17 4.37
N SER A 124 10.46 -8.15 4.02
CA SER A 124 9.92 -6.87 3.55
C SER A 124 9.11 -7.02 2.26
N LEU A 125 9.54 -7.86 1.33
CA LEU A 125 8.78 -8.18 0.11
C LEU A 125 7.47 -8.92 0.46
N MET A 126 7.53 -9.90 1.37
CA MET A 126 6.33 -10.62 1.82
C MET A 126 5.32 -9.69 2.48
N ILE A 127 5.77 -8.79 3.36
CA ILE A 127 4.92 -7.78 3.99
C ILE A 127 4.33 -6.84 2.95
N GLN A 128 5.10 -6.44 1.93
CA GLN A 128 4.59 -5.57 0.87
C GLN A 128 3.47 -6.26 0.07
N VAL A 129 3.66 -7.53 -0.30
CA VAL A 129 2.64 -8.32 -1.00
C VAL A 129 1.40 -8.52 -0.12
N LEU A 130 1.59 -8.90 1.14
CA LEU A 130 0.51 -9.05 2.11
C LEU A 130 -0.29 -7.74 2.25
N ASN A 131 0.40 -6.61 2.36
CA ASN A 131 -0.24 -5.30 2.48
C ASN A 131 -1.12 -4.98 1.26
N ILE A 132 -0.66 -5.25 0.04
CA ILE A 132 -1.45 -5.05 -1.19
C ILE A 132 -2.70 -5.94 -1.18
N ILE A 133 -2.55 -7.21 -0.79
CA ILE A 133 -3.66 -8.18 -0.73
C ILE A 133 -4.70 -7.73 0.32
N LEU A 134 -4.27 -7.43 1.54
CA LEU A 134 -5.16 -6.99 2.62
C LEU A 134 -5.91 -5.71 2.25
N ASN A 135 -5.21 -4.73 1.65
CA ASN A 135 -5.84 -3.51 1.17
C ASN A 135 -6.87 -3.78 0.06
N TYR A 136 -6.60 -4.72 -0.85
CA TYR A 136 -7.58 -5.13 -1.87
C TYR A 136 -8.85 -5.70 -1.24
N PHE A 137 -8.70 -6.67 -0.33
CA PHE A 137 -9.84 -7.31 0.34
C PHE A 137 -10.63 -6.28 1.15
N TYR A 138 -9.96 -5.45 1.95
CA TYR A 138 -10.61 -4.37 2.70
C TYR A 138 -11.37 -3.40 1.78
N SER A 139 -10.73 -2.94 0.70
CA SER A 139 -11.34 -2.04 -0.27
C SER A 139 -12.55 -2.66 -0.94
N LYS A 140 -12.48 -3.94 -1.31
CA LYS A 140 -13.56 -4.63 -2.02
C LYS A 140 -14.77 -4.93 -1.12
N PHE A 141 -14.53 -5.42 0.08
CA PHE A 141 -15.60 -5.96 0.94
C PHE A 141 -16.19 -4.92 1.90
N LEU A 142 -15.39 -3.94 2.34
CA LEU A 142 -15.82 -2.95 3.33
C LEU A 142 -16.07 -1.57 2.69
N VAL A 143 -15.14 -1.09 1.86
CA VAL A 143 -15.22 0.29 1.31
C VAL A 143 -16.16 0.37 0.09
N PHE A 144 -15.90 -0.43 -0.94
CA PHE A 144 -16.63 -0.39 -2.21
C PHE A 144 -17.62 -1.55 -2.32
N ARG A 145 -18.29 -1.85 -1.20
CA ARG A 145 -19.29 -2.91 -1.15
C ARG A 145 -20.37 -2.60 -2.18
N LYS A 146 -20.49 -3.45 -3.22
CA LYS A 146 -21.62 -3.39 -4.15
C LYS A 146 -22.89 -3.63 -3.32
N LYS A 147 -23.69 -2.58 -3.11
CA LYS A 147 -25.06 -2.78 -2.64
C LYS A 147 -25.78 -3.55 -3.76
N LYS A 148 -26.30 -4.73 -3.42
CA LYS A 148 -27.26 -5.42 -4.29
C LYS A 148 -28.48 -4.55 -4.47
#